data_AF-A0A7W1TRI9-F1
#
_entry.id   AF-A0A7W1TRI9-F1
#
_cell.length_a   1.000
_cell.length_b   1.000
_cell.length_c   1.000
_cell.angle_alpha   90.00
_cell.angle_beta   90.00
_cell.angle_gamma   90.00
#
_symmetry.space_group_name_H-M   'P 1'
#
loop_
_entity.id
_entity.type
_entity.pdbx_description
1 polymer ?
#
loop_
_entity_poly.entity_id
_entity_poly.type
_entity_poly.pdbx_seq_one_letter_code
_entity_poly.pdbx_strand_id
1 'polypeptide(L)'
;MQLVAIDVGTGTQDVLVWDTEQTIENALQLVLPSPTAQLAQQVRAATRRGVGLALSGVIMGGGPGHWAINDHLEAGYPVYATPVAAQTFNDDLATVREMGIILVSEDE
;
A
#
# COMPACT_ATOMS: atom_id res chain seq x y z
N MET A 1 -17.98 26.02 4.87
CA MET A 1 -17.25 25.36 3.75
C MET A 1 -16.68 24.07 4.30
N GLN A 2 -16.74 22.97 3.57
CA GLN A 2 -16.20 21.70 4.04
C GLN A 2 -14.75 21.51 3.57
N LEU A 3 -13.87 21.19 4.50
CA LEU A 3 -12.46 20.86 4.28
C LEU A 3 -12.19 19.42 4.71
N VAL A 4 -11.34 18.73 3.95
CA VAL A 4 -10.83 17.41 4.30
C VAL A 4 -9.31 17.47 4.30
N ALA A 5 -8.70 17.10 5.43
CA ALA A 5 -7.27 16.90 5.54
C ALA A 5 -6.98 15.42 5.81
N ILE A 6 -5.96 14.89 5.14
CA ILE A 6 -5.56 13.48 5.26
C ILE A 6 -4.07 13.44 5.56
N ASP A 7 -3.69 12.80 6.66
CA ASP A 7 -2.32 12.43 6.96
C ASP A 7 -2.19 10.90 6.89
N VAL A 8 -1.22 10.40 6.14
CA VAL A 8 -1.02 8.96 5.94
C VAL A 8 0.35 8.59 6.45
N GLY A 9 0.37 7.92 7.60
CA GLY A 9 1.56 7.33 8.18
C GLY A 9 1.74 5.86 7.82
N THR A 10 2.77 5.25 8.40
CA THR A 10 3.10 3.83 8.21
C THR A 10 1.96 2.91 8.65
N GLY A 11 1.34 3.16 9.80
CA GLY A 11 0.31 2.29 10.39
C GLY A 11 -1.12 2.82 10.27
N THR A 12 -1.29 4.14 10.32
CA THR A 12 -2.59 4.81 10.33
C THR A 12 -2.72 5.82 9.20
N GLN A 13 -3.95 6.14 8.87
CA GLN A 13 -4.32 7.34 8.16
C GLN A 13 -5.30 8.12 9.05
N ASP A 14 -5.03 9.41 9.22
CA ASP A 14 -5.85 10.32 9.98
C ASP A 14 -6.61 11.22 9.01
N VAL A 15 -7.94 11.18 9.08
CA VAL A 15 -8.83 11.98 8.24
C VAL A 15 -9.57 12.97 9.13
N LEU A 16 -9.39 14.26 8.85
CA LEU A 16 -10.11 15.35 9.50
C LEU A 16 -11.11 15.94 8.51
N VAL A 17 -12.39 15.90 8.86
CA VAL A 17 -13.47 16.57 8.11
C VAL A 17 -13.95 17.76 8.94
N TRP A 18 -13.71 18.96 8.44
CA TRP A 18 -14.02 20.20 9.15
C TRP A 18 -14.97 21.07 8.32
N ASP A 19 -16.10 21.44 8.91
CA ASP A 19 -16.93 22.53 8.40
C ASP A 19 -16.49 23.85 9.03
N THR A 20 -15.97 24.76 8.20
CA THR A 20 -15.40 26.05 8.65
C THR A 20 -16.41 27.00 9.29
N GLU A 21 -17.72 26.70 9.24
CA GLU A 21 -18.75 27.44 9.98
C GLU A 21 -18.78 27.07 11.48
N GLN A 22 -18.08 25.99 11.86
CA GLN A 22 -17.96 25.50 13.23
C GLN A 22 -16.52 25.64 13.76
N THR A 23 -16.36 25.64 15.09
CA THR A 23 -15.02 25.59 15.69
C THR A 23 -14.34 24.27 15.39
N ILE A 24 -13.00 24.27 15.33
CA ILE A 24 -12.20 23.12 14.92
C ILE A 24 -12.39 21.91 15.84
N GLU A 25 -12.75 22.13 17.10
CA GLU A 25 -13.02 21.08 18.10
C GLU A 25 -14.26 20.25 17.76
N ASN A 26 -15.16 20.76 16.91
CA ASN A 26 -16.33 20.03 16.41
C ASN A 26 -16.06 19.29 15.10
N ALA A 27 -14.82 19.33 14.58
CA ALA A 27 -14.45 18.58 13.39
C ALA A 27 -14.54 17.06 13.65
N LEU A 28 -14.95 16.31 12.64
CA LEU A 28 -14.93 14.86 12.69
C LEU A 28 -13.50 14.38 12.42
N GLN A 29 -12.91 13.66 13.38
CA GLN A 29 -11.62 13.01 13.21
C GLN A 29 -11.79 11.48 13.15
N LEU A 30 -11.19 10.88 12.14
CA LEU A 30 -11.15 9.43 11.92
C LEU A 30 -9.70 8.98 11.96
N VAL A 31 -9.39 8.00 12.81
CA VAL A 31 -8.10 7.32 12.85
C VAL A 31 -8.31 5.91 12.30
N LEU A 32 -7.80 5.64 11.10
CA LEU A 32 -8.04 4.40 10.36
C LEU A 32 -6.71 3.70 10.06
N PRO A 33 -6.70 2.39 9.73
CA PRO A 33 -5.49 1.75 9.22
C PRO A 33 -5.01 2.39 7.91
N SER A 34 -3.70 2.59 7.76
CA SER A 34 -3.11 3.13 6.53
C SER A 34 -3.38 2.21 5.33
N PRO A 35 -3.39 2.73 4.09
CA PRO A 35 -3.55 1.90 2.89
C PRO A 35 -2.52 0.77 2.80
N THR A 36 -1.26 1.04 3.16
CA THR A 36 -0.18 0.03 3.20
C THR A 36 -0.44 -1.05 4.26
N ALA A 37 -0.99 -0.67 5.43
CA ALA A 37 -1.38 -1.64 6.46
C ALA A 37 -2.55 -2.53 6.02
N GLN A 38 -3.52 -1.97 5.30
CA GLN A 38 -4.63 -2.74 4.73
C GLN A 38 -4.14 -3.71 3.65
N LEU A 39 -3.28 -3.25 2.75
CA LEU A 39 -2.66 -4.10 1.72
C LEU A 39 -1.89 -5.26 2.36
N ALA A 40 -1.11 -4.99 3.42
CA ALA A 40 -0.37 -6.02 4.15
C ALA A 40 -1.27 -7.15 4.67
N GLN A 41 -2.49 -6.84 5.11
CA GLN A 41 -3.45 -7.85 5.55
C GLN A 41 -3.92 -8.74 4.39
N GLN A 42 -4.16 -8.14 3.22
CA GLN A 42 -4.55 -8.87 2.01
C GLN A 42 -3.43 -9.77 1.49
N VAL A 43 -2.19 -9.26 1.47
CA VAL A 43 -0.99 -10.03 1.09
C VAL A 43 -0.81 -11.23 2.01
N ARG A 44 -0.86 -11.04 3.33
CA ARG A 44 -0.77 -12.15 4.30
C ARG A 44 -1.88 -13.18 4.12
N ALA A 45 -3.09 -12.76 3.74
CA ALA A 45 -4.17 -13.68 3.42
C ALA A 45 -3.87 -14.49 2.15
N ALA A 46 -3.28 -13.88 1.12
CA ALA A 46 -2.82 -14.60 -0.07
C ALA A 46 -1.68 -15.57 0.25
N THR A 47 -0.69 -15.16 1.06
CA THR A 47 0.39 -16.03 1.52
C THR A 47 -0.15 -17.27 2.23
N ARG A 48 -1.13 -17.11 3.13
CA ARG A 48 -1.77 -18.25 3.82
C ARG A 48 -2.51 -19.20 2.88
N ARG A 49 -3.01 -18.70 1.74
CA ARG A 49 -3.66 -19.52 0.70
C ARG A 49 -2.66 -20.12 -0.29
N GLY A 50 -1.40 -19.70 -0.25
CA GLY A 50 -0.36 -20.11 -1.18
C GLY A 50 -0.63 -19.76 -2.65
N VAL A 51 -1.24 -18.60 -2.87
CA VAL A 51 -1.54 -18.09 -4.23
C VAL A 51 -0.63 -16.92 -4.55
N GLY A 52 -0.20 -16.82 -5.81
CA GLY A 52 0.58 -15.68 -6.29
C GLY A 52 -0.20 -14.37 -6.28
N LEU A 53 0.53 -13.27 -6.43
CA LEU A 53 -0.01 -11.91 -6.41
C LEU A 53 0.34 -11.17 -7.70
N ALA A 54 -0.62 -10.41 -8.23
CA ALA A 54 -0.38 -9.42 -9.28
C ALA A 54 -0.67 -8.02 -8.70
N LEU A 55 0.33 -7.14 -8.75
CA LEU A 55 0.30 -5.79 -8.21
C LEU A 55 0.19 -4.78 -9.35
N SER A 56 -0.84 -3.93 -9.29
CA SER A 56 -1.06 -2.87 -10.28
C SER A 56 -1.49 -1.57 -9.59
N GLY A 57 -1.59 -0.50 -10.37
CA GLY A 57 -1.92 0.84 -9.88
C GLY A 57 -0.69 1.74 -9.78
N VAL A 58 -0.72 2.64 -8.79
CA VAL A 58 0.29 3.69 -8.62
C VAL A 58 1.31 3.34 -7.54
N ILE A 59 2.38 4.13 -7.47
CA ILE A 59 3.34 4.09 -6.36
C ILE A 59 2.59 4.29 -5.05
N MET A 60 2.77 3.35 -4.13
CA MET A 60 2.33 3.45 -2.75
C MET A 60 3.53 3.75 -1.85
N GLY A 61 3.26 4.17 -0.61
CA GLY A 61 4.28 4.17 0.44
C GLY A 61 4.68 2.73 0.83
N GLY A 62 5.92 2.57 1.28
CA GLY A 62 6.45 1.30 1.80
C GLY A 62 5.85 0.90 3.16
N GLY A 63 6.67 0.30 4.02
CA GLY A 63 6.26 -0.13 5.35
C GLY A 63 5.48 -1.46 5.32
N PRO A 64 4.31 -1.57 5.97
CA PRO A 64 3.59 -2.83 6.12
C PRO A 64 3.39 -3.62 4.82
N GLY A 65 3.00 -2.96 3.74
CA GLY A 65 2.81 -3.58 2.42
C GLY A 65 4.12 -4.14 1.87
N HIS A 66 5.21 -3.37 1.95
CA HIS A 66 6.55 -3.82 1.54
C HIS A 66 6.99 -5.06 2.33
N TRP A 67 6.87 -5.03 3.67
CA TRP A 67 7.24 -6.16 4.52
C TRP A 67 6.42 -7.41 4.21
N ALA A 68 5.11 -7.26 4.04
CA ALA A 68 4.25 -8.39 3.72
C ALA A 68 4.56 -9.01 2.35
N ILE A 69 4.95 -8.20 1.35
CA ILE A 69 5.39 -8.69 0.04
C ILE A 69 6.72 -9.43 0.15
N ASN A 70 7.66 -8.91 0.95
CA ASN A 70 8.91 -9.61 1.23
C ASN A 70 8.64 -10.98 1.89
N ASP A 71 7.78 -11.03 2.91
CA ASP A 71 7.37 -12.29 3.55
C ASP A 71 6.70 -13.26 2.55
N HIS A 72 5.94 -12.74 1.58
CA HIS A 72 5.29 -13.53 0.54
C HIS A 72 6.31 -14.16 -0.44
N LEU A 73 7.32 -13.38 -0.82
CA LEU A 73 8.44 -13.84 -1.65
C LEU A 73 9.30 -14.87 -0.91
N GLU A 74 9.61 -14.63 0.37
CA GLU A 74 10.33 -15.58 1.22
C GLU A 74 9.58 -16.91 1.41
N ALA A 75 8.24 -16.86 1.40
CA ALA A 75 7.39 -18.06 1.38
C ALA A 75 7.39 -18.81 0.04
N GLY A 76 8.08 -18.29 -0.99
CA GLY A 76 8.27 -18.92 -2.29
C GLY A 76 7.12 -18.70 -3.28
N TYR A 77 6.22 -17.77 -3.01
CA TYR A 77 5.08 -17.48 -3.89
C TYR A 77 5.41 -16.33 -4.87
N PRO A 78 4.95 -16.41 -6.13
CA PRO A 78 5.31 -15.43 -7.14
C PRO A 78 4.57 -14.10 -6.93
N VAL A 79 5.30 -13.00 -7.12
CA VAL A 79 4.75 -11.64 -7.15
C VAL A 79 5.04 -11.03 -8.51
N TYR A 80 3.98 -10.63 -9.20
CA TYR A 80 4.01 -9.87 -10.44
C TYR A 80 3.68 -8.42 -10.15
N ALA A 81 4.31 -7.48 -10.84
CA ALA A 81 4.00 -6.06 -10.68
C ALA A 81 4.12 -5.28 -11.99
N THR A 82 3.21 -4.34 -12.24
CA THR A 82 3.44 -3.33 -13.28
C THR A 82 4.61 -2.42 -12.89
N PRO A 83 5.36 -1.83 -13.83
CA PRO A 83 6.49 -0.97 -13.51
C PRO A 83 6.16 0.17 -12.54
N VAL A 84 4.96 0.75 -12.65
CA VAL A 84 4.52 1.85 -11.77
C VAL A 84 4.24 1.33 -10.35
N ALA A 85 3.55 0.20 -10.20
CA ALA A 85 3.29 -0.38 -8.88
C ALA A 85 4.59 -0.85 -8.21
N ALA A 86 5.51 -1.43 -9.00
CA ALA A 86 6.83 -1.90 -8.58
C ALA A 86 7.68 -0.80 -7.92
N GLN A 87 7.54 0.46 -8.35
CA GLN A 87 8.26 1.58 -7.76
C GLN A 87 7.88 1.88 -6.29
N THR A 88 6.84 1.23 -5.76
CA THR A 88 6.56 1.20 -4.30
C THR A 88 7.70 0.59 -3.49
N PHE A 89 8.45 -0.35 -4.08
CA PHE A 89 9.48 -1.12 -3.36
C PHE A 89 10.86 -0.49 -3.50
N ASN A 90 11.19 0.01 -4.68
CA ASN A 90 12.40 0.74 -4.99
C ASN A 90 12.19 1.55 -6.28
N ASP A 91 12.76 2.74 -6.37
CA ASP A 91 12.69 3.58 -7.57
C ASP A 91 13.49 2.99 -8.76
N ASP A 92 14.53 2.19 -8.46
CA ASP A 92 15.25 1.39 -9.45
C ASP A 92 14.59 0.02 -9.69
N LEU A 93 14.03 -0.15 -10.88
CA LEU A 93 13.41 -1.40 -11.33
C LEU A 93 14.40 -2.57 -11.50
N ALA A 94 15.70 -2.33 -11.58
CA ALA A 94 16.69 -3.40 -11.51
C ALA A 94 16.72 -4.01 -10.10
N THR A 95 16.78 -3.17 -9.07
CA THR A 95 16.69 -3.61 -7.66
C THR A 95 15.37 -4.33 -7.39
N VAL A 96 14.24 -3.87 -7.93
CA VAL A 96 12.96 -4.57 -7.76
C VAL A 96 12.99 -5.99 -8.34
N ARG A 97 13.64 -6.20 -9.49
CA ARG A 97 13.81 -7.55 -10.06
C ARG A 97 14.72 -8.43 -9.20
N GLU A 98 15.78 -7.86 -8.63
CA GLU A 98 16.69 -8.57 -7.72
C GLU A 98 15.99 -9.01 -6.43
N MET A 99 14.96 -8.28 -5.99
CA MET A 99 14.07 -8.71 -4.89
C MET A 99 13.22 -9.94 -5.23
N GLY A 100 13.15 -10.36 -6.51
CA GLY A 100 12.34 -11.49 -6.97
C GLY A 100 10.95 -11.13 -7.49
N ILE A 101 10.64 -9.83 -7.63
CA ILE A 101 9.39 -9.37 -8.22
C ILE A 101 9.49 -9.43 -9.76
N ILE A 102 8.50 -10.04 -10.39
CA ILE A 102 8.42 -10.19 -11.85
C ILE A 102 7.70 -8.98 -12.42
N LEU A 103 8.38 -8.20 -13.24
CA LEU A 103 7.74 -7.06 -13.92
C LEU A 103 6.94 -7.53 -15.12
N VAL A 104 5.68 -7.11 -15.18
CA VAL A 104 4.73 -7.40 -16.27
C VAL A 104 4.15 -6.10 -16.82
N SER A 105 3.77 -6.09 -18.09
CA SER A 105 3.01 -4.98 -18.68
C SER A 105 1.58 -4.95 -18.14
N GLU A 106 0.82 -3.89 -18.46
CA GLU A 106 -0.60 -3.82 -18.06
C GLU A 106 -1.49 -4.82 -18.81
N ASP A 107 -1.03 -5.34 -19.95
CA ASP A 107 -1.79 -6.22 -20.84
C ASP A 107 -1.50 -7.73 -20.59
N GLU A 108 -0.55 -8.05 -19.71
CA GLU A 108 -0.18 -9.42 -19.28
C GLU A 108 -0.92 -9.84 -18.01
#